data_AF-A0A377NFC4-F1
#
_entry.id   AF-A0A377NFC4-F1
#
_cell.length_a   1.000
_cell.length_b   1.000
_cell.length_c   1.000
_cell.angle_alpha   90.00
_cell.angle_beta   90.00
_cell.angle_gamma   90.00
#
_symmetry.space_group_name_H-M   'P 1'
#
loop_
_entity.id
_entity.type
_entity.pdbx_description
1 polymer ?
#
loop_
_entity_poly.entity_id
_entity_poly.type
_entity_poly.pdbx_seq_one_letter_code
_entity_poly.pdbx_strand_id
1 'polypeptide(L)'
;MTSQAPSITHIPVGVKFFGMESSHPATPLKIDQPSSYLALSELVSRAVDGKLFTTPTVDWPTLSGNLPETPMVSENENAVVMEYQGDFYIRLNGGSWVPYPK
;
A
#
# COMPACT_ATOMS: atom_id res chain seq x y z
N MET A 1 -4.03 2.20 -26.07
CA MET A 1 -3.06 2.31 -24.96
C MET A 1 -3.85 2.40 -23.68
N THR A 2 -3.71 1.45 -22.76
CA THR A 2 -4.34 1.52 -21.44
C THR A 2 -3.46 2.36 -20.53
N SER A 3 -3.85 3.60 -20.26
CA SER A 3 -3.23 4.38 -19.20
C SER A 3 -3.47 3.66 -17.86
N GLN A 4 -2.47 3.63 -16.99
CA GLN A 4 -2.55 3.04 -15.64
C GLN A 4 -3.48 3.90 -14.77
N ALA A 5 -4.79 3.83 -15.04
CA ALA A 5 -5.80 4.58 -14.34
C ALA A 5 -5.72 4.29 -12.83
N PRO A 6 -6.11 5.24 -11.96
CA PRO A 6 -6.21 4.99 -10.52
C PRO A 6 -7.04 3.73 -10.20
N SER A 7 -8.09 3.46 -10.98
CA SER A 7 -8.92 2.26 -10.85
C SER A 7 -8.23 0.94 -11.20
N ILE A 8 -7.11 0.99 -11.92
CA ILE A 8 -6.29 -0.18 -12.28
C ILE A 8 -5.21 -0.41 -11.22
N THR A 9 -4.60 0.66 -10.71
CA THR A 9 -3.46 0.56 -9.78
C THR A 9 -3.86 0.56 -8.31
N HIS A 10 -5.08 0.97 -7.98
CA HIS A 10 -5.66 0.78 -6.65
C HIS A 10 -6.20 -0.65 -6.51
N ILE A 11 -5.39 -1.52 -5.92
CA ILE A 11 -5.67 -2.95 -5.80
C ILE A 11 -5.88 -3.38 -4.33
N PRO A 12 -6.66 -4.45 -4.08
CA PRO A 12 -6.74 -5.03 -2.75
C PRO A 12 -5.45 -5.77 -2.39
N VAL A 13 -4.94 -5.51 -1.18
CA VAL A 13 -3.79 -6.23 -0.60
C VAL A 13 -4.14 -6.65 0.82
N GLY A 14 -3.78 -7.88 1.21
CA GLY A 14 -4.01 -8.41 2.54
C GLY A 14 -2.79 -9.17 3.06
N VAL A 15 -2.53 -9.04 4.37
CA VAL A 15 -1.50 -9.79 5.09
C VAL A 15 -2.17 -10.65 6.14
N LYS A 16 -1.79 -11.92 6.22
CA LYS A 16 -2.29 -12.85 7.24
C LYS A 16 -1.15 -13.65 7.83
N PHE A 17 -1.10 -13.67 9.16
CA PHE A 17 -0.20 -14.50 9.94
C PHE A 17 -0.95 -15.76 10.40
N PHE A 18 -0.27 -16.90 10.36
CA PHE A 18 -0.81 -18.20 10.80
C PHE A 18 0.09 -18.79 11.89
N GLY A 19 -0.47 -19.65 12.75
CA GLY A 19 0.30 -20.32 13.80
C GLY A 19 0.76 -19.39 14.94
N MET A 20 0.07 -18.28 15.15
CA MET A 20 0.34 -17.38 16.27
C MET A 20 -0.26 -17.93 17.57
N GLU A 21 0.45 -17.72 18.69
CA GLU A 21 -0.09 -17.99 20.03
C GLU A 21 -1.11 -16.94 20.48
N SER A 22 -0.91 -15.67 20.12
CA SER A 22 -1.81 -14.58 20.49
C SER A 22 -3.15 -14.66 19.77
N SER A 23 -4.21 -14.19 20.43
CA SER A 23 -5.49 -13.93 19.76
C SER A 23 -5.37 -12.79 18.73
N HIS A 24 -6.10 -12.94 17.62
CA HIS A 24 -6.20 -11.91 16.59
C HIS A 24 -7.58 -11.24 16.62
N PRO A 25 -7.71 -9.98 16.15
CA PRO A 25 -9.00 -9.33 15.99
C PRO A 25 -9.94 -10.14 15.11
N ALA A 26 -11.25 -10.06 15.37
CA ALA A 26 -12.27 -10.75 14.57
C ALA A 26 -12.40 -10.16 13.15
N THR A 27 -12.03 -8.89 12.98
CA THR A 27 -12.04 -8.18 11.69
C THR A 27 -10.63 -7.79 11.27
N PRO A 28 -10.34 -7.76 9.96
CA PRO A 28 -9.05 -7.25 9.49
C PRO A 28 -8.79 -5.82 9.97
N LEU A 29 -7.54 -5.54 10.36
CA LEU A 29 -7.08 -4.18 10.59
C LEU A 29 -6.99 -3.47 9.24
N LYS A 30 -7.67 -2.33 9.12
CA LYS A 30 -7.70 -1.55 7.88
C LYS A 30 -6.56 -0.54 7.87
N ILE A 31 -5.85 -0.50 6.74
CA ILE A 31 -4.80 0.47 6.43
C ILE A 31 -5.37 1.37 5.33
N ASP A 32 -5.69 2.61 5.70
CA ASP A 32 -6.33 3.60 4.82
C ASP A 32 -5.34 4.62 4.24
N GLN A 33 -4.12 4.69 4.78
CA GLN A 33 -3.08 5.56 4.29
C GLN A 33 -2.53 5.10 2.93
N PRO A 34 -2.11 6.04 2.04
CA PRO A 34 -1.50 5.70 0.75
C PRO A 34 -0.32 4.76 0.93
N SER A 35 -0.42 3.56 0.37
CA SER A 35 0.53 2.47 0.62
C SER A 35 1.00 1.85 -0.68
N SER A 36 2.26 1.40 -0.69
CA SER A 36 2.85 0.61 -1.76
C SER A 36 3.78 -0.46 -1.17
N TYR A 37 4.65 -1.05 -1.97
CA TYR A 37 5.50 -2.18 -1.60
C TYR A 37 6.39 -1.92 -0.37
N LEU A 38 6.73 -0.66 -0.08
CA LEU A 38 7.54 -0.31 1.10
C LEU A 38 6.82 -0.61 2.42
N ALA A 39 5.50 -0.41 2.49
CA ALA A 39 4.71 -0.78 3.67
C ALA A 39 4.69 -2.28 3.92
N LEU A 40 4.66 -3.10 2.85
CA LEU A 40 4.79 -4.55 2.95
C LEU A 40 6.18 -4.97 3.44
N SER A 41 7.23 -4.34 2.92
CA SER A 41 8.61 -4.58 3.38
C SER A 41 8.77 -4.28 4.87
N GLU A 42 8.14 -3.21 5.35
CA GLU A 42 8.14 -2.86 6.76
C GLU A 42 7.41 -3.91 7.61
N LEU A 43 6.24 -4.39 7.17
CA LEU A 43 5.51 -5.47 7.88
C LEU A 43 6.33 -6.77 7.94
N VAL A 44 7.04 -7.12 6.86
CA VAL A 44 7.97 -8.26 6.85
C VAL A 44 9.11 -8.03 7.84
N SER A 45 9.71 -6.83 7.83
CA SER A 45 10.78 -6.45 8.76
C SER A 45 10.35 -6.58 10.22
N ARG A 46 9.15 -6.09 10.57
CA ARG A 46 8.58 -6.21 11.92
C ARG A 46 8.34 -7.65 12.37
N ALA A 47 8.14 -8.58 11.43
CA ALA A 47 7.85 -9.98 11.72
C ALA A 47 9.08 -10.90 11.63
N VAL A 48 10.21 -10.41 11.10
CA VAL A 48 11.35 -11.25 10.69
C VAL A 48 12.05 -11.95 11.87
N ASP A 49 11.96 -11.39 13.07
CA ASP A 49 12.57 -11.97 14.27
C ASP A 49 11.76 -13.15 14.86
N GLY A 50 10.57 -13.42 14.31
CA GLY A 50 9.71 -14.53 14.69
C GLY A 50 8.93 -14.34 16.00
N LYS A 51 9.18 -13.29 16.78
CA LYS A 51 8.53 -13.09 18.09
C LYS A 51 7.02 -12.88 17.97
N LEU A 52 6.56 -12.38 16.82
CA LEU A 52 5.15 -12.23 16.50
C LEU A 52 4.38 -13.56 16.61
N PHE A 53 5.02 -14.70 16.36
CA PHE A 53 4.36 -16.01 16.37
C PHE A 53 4.30 -16.65 17.76
N THR A 54 5.26 -16.33 18.64
CA THR A 54 5.42 -16.97 19.96
C THR A 54 5.04 -16.07 21.13
N THR A 55 4.70 -14.80 20.88
CA THR A 55 4.26 -13.90 21.95
C THR A 55 2.80 -14.23 22.33
N PRO A 56 2.46 -14.30 23.63
CA PRO A 56 1.08 -14.53 24.07
C PRO A 56 0.15 -13.34 23.76
N THR A 57 0.72 -12.16 23.47
CA THR A 57 -0.04 -10.95 23.15
C THR A 57 0.71 -10.13 22.11
N VAL A 58 -0.04 -9.63 21.11
CA VAL A 58 0.48 -8.74 20.06
C VAL A 58 -0.14 -7.36 20.24
N ASP A 59 0.70 -6.34 20.19
CA ASP A 59 0.27 -4.95 20.07
C ASP A 59 -0.07 -4.65 18.60
N TRP A 60 -1.32 -4.93 18.25
CA TRP A 60 -1.86 -4.75 16.90
C TRP A 60 -1.77 -3.30 16.40
N PRO A 61 -2.14 -2.27 17.19
CA PRO A 61 -1.93 -0.87 16.81
C PRO A 61 -0.49 -0.54 16.44
N THR A 62 0.49 -1.02 17.23
CA THR A 62 1.91 -0.79 16.92
C THR A 62 2.34 -1.54 15.66
N LEU A 63 1.86 -2.77 15.46
CA LEU A 63 2.19 -3.55 14.27
C LEU A 63 1.66 -2.90 12.98
N SER A 64 0.44 -2.37 12.99
CA SER A 64 -0.21 -1.80 11.79
C SER A 64 -0.07 -0.28 11.65
N GLY A 65 0.38 0.42 12.70
CA GLY A 65 0.54 1.87 12.71
C GLY A 65 1.89 2.33 12.15
N ASN A 66 1.98 3.60 11.80
CA ASN A 66 3.21 4.25 11.33
C ASN A 66 3.93 3.45 10.23
N LEU A 67 3.18 2.91 9.28
CA LEU A 67 3.75 2.29 8.09
C LEU A 67 4.21 3.37 7.10
N PRO A 68 5.28 3.13 6.32
CA PRO A 68 5.70 4.06 5.28
C PRO A 68 4.59 4.35 4.28
N GLU A 69 4.24 5.62 4.13
CA GLU A 69 3.28 6.08 3.13
C GLU A 69 3.98 6.27 1.77
N THR A 70 3.27 6.00 0.69
CA THR A 70 3.77 6.20 -0.68
C THR A 70 2.72 6.95 -1.50
N PRO A 71 3.04 8.11 -2.09
CA PRO A 71 2.11 8.84 -2.96
C PRO A 71 1.61 7.97 -4.12
N MET A 72 0.39 8.23 -4.58
CA MET A 72 -0.18 7.51 -5.71
C MET A 72 0.48 7.96 -7.02
N VAL A 73 1.47 7.17 -7.46
CA VAL A 73 2.19 7.35 -8.72
C VAL A 73 2.27 6.00 -9.44
N SER A 74 1.96 6.00 -10.72
CA SER A 74 1.96 4.82 -11.57
C SER A 74 2.68 5.13 -12.87
N GLU A 75 3.61 4.27 -13.30
CA GLU A 75 4.35 4.46 -14.54
C GLU A 75 4.32 3.18 -15.38
N ASN A 76 4.31 3.35 -16.70
CA ASN A 76 4.62 2.31 -17.67
C ASN A 76 5.52 2.93 -18.76
N GLU A 77 5.86 2.16 -19.80
CA GLU A 77 6.78 2.59 -20.86
C GLU A 77 6.40 3.94 -21.51
N ASN A 78 5.11 4.27 -21.58
CA ASN A 78 4.61 5.41 -22.35
C ASN A 78 3.88 6.46 -21.50
N ALA A 79 3.62 6.20 -20.21
CA ALA A 79 2.76 7.04 -19.41
C ALA A 79 3.16 7.06 -17.93
N VAL A 80 3.08 8.25 -17.33
CA VAL A 80 3.08 8.44 -15.87
C VAL A 80 1.73 9.01 -15.46
N VAL A 81 1.12 8.44 -14.42
CA VAL A 81 -0.09 8.95 -13.77
C VAL A 81 0.28 9.30 -12.33
N MET A 82 -0.15 10.46 -11.85
CA MET A 82 0.07 10.88 -10.47
C MET A 82 -1.13 11.63 -9.91
N GLU A 83 -1.35 11.51 -8.61
CA GLU A 83 -2.22 12.41 -7.87
C GLU A 83 -1.47 13.70 -7.50
N TYR A 84 -2.08 14.85 -7.73
CA TYR A 84 -1.58 16.15 -7.31
C TYR A 84 -2.74 17.04 -6.87
N GLN A 85 -2.69 17.51 -5.61
CA GLN A 85 -3.74 18.34 -5.01
C GLN A 85 -5.17 17.76 -5.08
N GLY A 86 -5.29 16.43 -5.04
CA GLY A 86 -6.58 15.71 -5.07
C GLY A 86 -7.11 15.40 -6.47
N ASP A 87 -6.41 15.81 -7.53
CA ASP A 87 -6.74 15.49 -8.91
C ASP A 87 -5.65 14.61 -9.55
N PHE A 88 -6.06 13.76 -10.50
CA PHE A 88 -5.13 12.92 -11.25
C PHE A 88 -4.64 13.61 -12.52
N TYR A 89 -3.34 13.49 -12.79
CA TYR A 89 -2.69 13.98 -14.00
C TYR A 89 -1.99 12.84 -14.73
N ILE A 90 -1.89 12.97 -16.05
CA ILE A 90 -1.17 12.05 -16.91
C ILE A 90 -0.11 12.79 -17.72
N ARG A 91 1.06 12.16 -17.85
CA ARG A 91 2.13 12.56 -18.75
C ARG A 91 2.39 11.43 -19.73
N LEU A 92 2.21 11.67 -21.02
CA LEU A 92 2.47 10.68 -22.08
C LEU A 92 3.82 10.93 -22.74
N ASN A 93 4.64 9.88 -22.88
CA ASN A 93 5.92 9.88 -23.59
C ASN A 93 6.84 11.06 -23.22
N GLY A 94 6.89 11.43 -21.94
CA GLY A 94 7.71 12.55 -21.44
C GLY A 94 7.22 13.96 -21.84
N GLY A 95 6.02 14.09 -22.40
CA GLY A 95 5.42 15.37 -22.76
C GLY A 95 4.93 16.18 -21.56
N SER A 96 3.94 17.05 -21.81
CA SER A 96 3.32 17.86 -20.76
C SER A 96 2.39 17.04 -19.87
N TRP A 97 2.24 17.45 -18.61
CA TRP A 97 1.17 16.98 -17.74
C TRP A 97 -0.16 17.56 -18.17
N VAL A 98 -1.17 16.71 -18.28
CA VAL A 98 -2.56 17.11 -18.54
C VAL A 98 -3.48 16.43 -17.54
N PRO A 99 -4.66 16.98 -17.22
CA PRO A 99 -5.63 16.30 -16.37
C PRO A 99 -5.97 14.91 -16.91
N TYR A 100 -6.05 13.93 -16.02
CA TYR A 100 -6.47 12.58 -16.37
C TYR A 100 -7.97 12.60 -16.75
N PRO A 101 -8.37 12.09 -17.93
CA PRO A 101 -9.78 12.07 -18.32
C PRO A 101 -10.57 11.12 -17.40
N LYS A 102 -11.67 11.62 -16.84
CA LYS A 102 -12.58 10.85 -15.98
C LYS A 102 -13.45 9.90 -16.80
#